data_AF-A0A916DMS3-F1
#
_entry.id   AF-A0A916DMS3-F1
#
_cell.length_a   1.000
_cell.length_b   1.000
_cell.length_c   1.000
_cell.angle_alpha   90.00
_cell.angle_beta   90.00
_cell.angle_gamma   90.00
#
_symmetry.space_group_name_H-M   'P 1'
#
loop_
_entity.id
_entity.type
_entity.pdbx_description
1 polymer ?
#
loop_
_entity_poly.entity_id
_entity_poly.type
_entity_poly.pdbx_seq_one_letter_code
_entity_poly.pdbx_strand_id
1 'polypeptide(L)'
;MRRVAITGAGTINALGHDVASTLQAMREGRCGIGPLAFRDVERLQIRIGAQVRGWEPESCFNRQDIALYDRFTQFTMIAARQAVEQSGLDFRGKLGLDCGVVFGTAGGGVTTWDENYRTVYEEGKNRVHPFVVPKLMNNAAASHVSMEYALRGPSFTVATACASSNHAMGLAFQMVRSGAARAVITGGAEAMLCFGGIKAWEGLRVMSKDACRPFSANRNGMVQGEGAGVFVFED
;
A
#
# COMPACT_ATOMS: atom_id res chain seq x y z
N MET A 1 -6.54 -28.30 12.95
CA MET A 1 -6.32 -27.00 12.27
C MET A 1 -6.18 -25.96 13.36
N ARG A 2 -5.20 -25.06 13.22
CA ARG A 2 -4.96 -23.98 14.18
C ARG A 2 -6.07 -22.92 14.12
N ARG A 3 -6.27 -22.17 15.19
CA ARG A 3 -7.10 -20.96 15.12
C ARG A 3 -6.23 -19.86 14.48
N VAL A 4 -6.86 -18.77 14.05
CA VAL A 4 -6.12 -17.63 13.53
C VAL A 4 -6.73 -16.38 14.14
N ALA A 5 -5.91 -15.62 14.86
CA ALA A 5 -6.23 -14.33 15.43
C ALA A 5 -5.52 -13.22 14.64
N ILE A 6 -6.12 -12.02 14.68
CA ILE A 6 -5.45 -10.79 14.30
C ILE A 6 -4.92 -10.18 15.59
N THR A 7 -3.60 -10.14 15.76
CA THR A 7 -2.97 -9.63 16.99
C THR A 7 -2.36 -8.25 16.81
N GLY A 8 -2.17 -7.82 15.56
CA GLY A 8 -1.70 -6.48 15.24
C GLY A 8 -2.33 -5.93 13.98
N ALA A 9 -2.48 -4.61 13.93
CA ALA A 9 -3.05 -3.85 12.83
C ALA A 9 -2.33 -2.51 12.69
N GLY A 10 -2.17 -2.07 11.44
CA GLY A 10 -1.57 -0.79 11.12
C GLY A 10 -2.12 -0.26 9.81
N THR A 11 -2.17 1.06 9.68
CA THR A 11 -2.67 1.68 8.46
C THR A 11 -2.09 3.06 8.25
N ILE A 12 -2.05 3.47 6.99
CA ILE A 12 -1.93 4.87 6.59
C ILE A 12 -2.86 5.08 5.41
N ASN A 13 -3.66 6.14 5.46
CA ASN A 13 -4.66 6.48 4.45
C ASN A 13 -5.03 7.97 4.56
N ALA A 14 -5.93 8.45 3.70
CA ALA A 14 -6.33 9.86 3.68
C ALA A 14 -7.07 10.36 4.94
N LEU A 15 -7.52 9.47 5.82
CA LEU A 15 -8.21 9.82 7.08
C LEU A 15 -7.27 9.88 8.29
N GLY A 16 -6.15 9.16 8.23
CA GLY A 16 -5.23 9.02 9.36
C GLY A 16 -4.01 8.20 9.00
N HIS A 17 -2.92 8.41 9.76
CA HIS A 17 -1.65 7.69 9.58
C HIS A 17 -1.51 6.53 10.58
N ASP A 18 -2.58 6.18 11.30
CA ASP A 18 -2.66 5.02 12.18
C ASP A 18 -4.12 4.54 12.33
N VAL A 19 -4.31 3.41 13.00
CA VAL A 19 -5.64 2.82 13.21
C VAL A 19 -6.53 3.70 14.08
N ALA A 20 -6.00 4.31 15.14
CA ALA A 20 -6.78 5.10 16.10
C ALA A 20 -7.36 6.37 15.46
N SER A 21 -6.51 7.15 14.77
CA SER A 21 -6.89 8.35 14.03
C SER A 21 -7.84 8.04 12.88
N THR A 22 -7.62 6.94 12.16
CA THR A 22 -8.53 6.46 11.10
C THR A 22 -9.91 6.16 11.67
N LEU A 23 -10.00 5.38 12.76
CA LEU A 23 -11.27 5.04 13.38
C LEU A 23 -11.98 6.26 13.95
N GLN A 24 -11.25 7.20 14.54
CA GLN A 24 -11.82 8.46 15.01
C GLN A 24 -12.40 9.29 13.87
N ALA A 25 -11.68 9.40 12.74
CA ALA A 25 -12.16 10.09 11.55
C ALA A 25 -13.44 9.47 10.98
N MET A 26 -13.50 8.13 10.95
CA MET A 26 -14.69 7.40 10.51
C MET A 26 -15.89 7.65 11.44
N ARG A 27 -15.68 7.64 12.76
CA ARG A 27 -16.74 7.92 13.75
C ARG A 27 -17.30 9.33 13.60
N GLU A 28 -16.45 10.29 13.26
CA GLU A 28 -16.85 11.69 13.03
C GLU A 28 -17.41 11.96 11.63
N GLY A 29 -17.39 10.97 10.72
CA GLY A 29 -17.83 11.14 9.34
C GLY A 29 -16.95 12.09 8.53
N ARG A 30 -15.65 12.20 8.86
CA ARG A 30 -14.72 13.06 8.12
C ARG A 30 -14.48 12.51 6.71
N CYS A 31 -14.50 13.39 5.72
CA CYS A 31 -14.22 13.04 4.33
C CYS A 31 -12.71 13.17 4.04
N GLY A 32 -12.07 12.08 3.62
CA GLY A 32 -10.66 12.09 3.18
C GLY A 32 -10.47 12.48 1.71
N ILE A 33 -11.55 12.68 0.95
CA ILE A 33 -11.49 13.04 -0.47
C ILE A 33 -11.33 14.55 -0.61
N GLY A 34 -10.35 14.98 -1.39
CA GLY A 34 -10.15 16.38 -1.71
C GLY A 34 -9.35 16.59 -3.00
N PRO A 35 -8.92 17.83 -3.30
CA PRO A 35 -8.17 18.16 -4.51
C PRO A 35 -6.83 17.43 -4.56
N LEU A 36 -6.52 16.76 -5.66
CA LEU A 36 -5.22 16.12 -5.88
C LEU A 36 -4.12 17.19 -5.97
N ALA A 37 -2.96 16.90 -5.40
CA ALA A 37 -1.79 17.78 -5.43
C ALA A 37 -0.55 17.00 -5.90
N PHE A 38 -0.18 17.20 -7.16
CA PHE A 38 1.05 16.71 -7.78
C PHE A 38 1.28 17.42 -9.13
N ARG A 39 2.47 17.27 -9.71
CA ARG A 39 2.84 17.85 -11.01
C ARG A 39 1.85 17.40 -12.11
N ASP A 40 1.44 18.34 -12.96
CA ASP A 40 0.56 18.14 -14.13
C ASP A 40 -0.91 17.80 -13.80
N VAL A 41 -1.35 18.00 -12.55
CA VAL A 41 -2.75 17.76 -12.14
C VAL A 41 -3.74 18.61 -12.94
N GLU A 42 -3.31 19.77 -13.43
CA GLU A 42 -4.11 20.66 -14.27
C GLU A 42 -4.40 20.13 -15.68
N ARG A 43 -3.72 19.06 -16.09
CA ARG A 43 -3.99 18.35 -17.35
C ARG A 43 -5.02 17.22 -17.19
N LEU A 44 -5.46 16.94 -15.97
CA LEU A 44 -6.45 15.92 -15.66
C LEU A 44 -7.89 16.48 -15.70
N GLN A 45 -8.82 15.63 -16.10
CA GLN A 45 -10.26 15.81 -15.93
C GLN A 45 -10.71 15.40 -14.51
N ILE A 46 -10.06 14.39 -13.92
CA ILE A 46 -10.28 13.93 -12.55
C ILE A 46 -9.25 14.59 -11.64
N ARG A 47 -9.72 15.47 -10.75
CA ARG A 47 -8.85 16.27 -9.86
C ARG A 47 -9.12 16.07 -8.38
N ILE A 48 -9.90 15.04 -8.05
CA ILE A 48 -10.20 14.68 -6.67
C ILE A 48 -9.69 13.26 -6.38
N GLY A 49 -9.28 13.03 -5.14
CA GLY A 49 -8.85 11.74 -4.66
C GLY A 49 -8.71 11.74 -3.13
N ALA A 50 -8.72 10.54 -2.56
CA ALA A 50 -8.36 10.32 -1.17
C ALA A 50 -6.82 10.18 -1.06
N GLN A 51 -6.14 11.32 -1.24
CA GLN A 51 -4.68 11.44 -1.16
C GLN A 51 -4.22 11.50 0.30
N VAL A 52 -3.15 10.78 0.66
CA VAL A 52 -2.52 10.88 1.97
C VAL A 52 -1.85 12.26 2.07
N ARG A 53 -2.19 13.03 3.12
CA ARG A 53 -1.77 14.43 3.30
C ARG A 53 -0.67 14.55 4.34
N GLY A 54 0.09 15.65 4.30
CA GLY A 54 1.17 15.90 5.25
C GLY A 54 2.23 14.80 5.23
N TRP A 55 2.50 14.27 4.04
CA TRP A 55 3.40 13.14 3.85
C TRP A 55 4.78 13.62 3.40
N GLU A 56 5.73 13.54 4.31
CA GLU A 56 7.14 13.86 4.07
C GLU A 56 7.99 12.61 4.34
N PRO A 57 8.40 11.85 3.30
CA PRO A 57 9.15 10.59 3.44
C PRO A 57 10.39 10.71 4.34
N GLU A 58 11.09 11.85 4.28
CA GLU A 58 12.32 12.17 5.02
C GLU A 58 12.11 12.20 6.53
N SER A 59 10.88 12.40 7.00
CA SER A 59 10.54 12.33 8.43
C SER A 59 10.48 10.89 8.95
N CYS A 60 10.36 9.92 8.05
CA CYS A 60 10.04 8.52 8.38
C CYS A 60 11.13 7.54 7.92
N PHE A 61 11.94 7.92 6.92
CA PHE A 61 12.87 7.06 6.22
C PHE A 61 14.19 7.78 5.96
N ASN A 62 15.29 7.03 5.98
CA ASN A 62 16.58 7.57 5.59
C ASN A 62 16.69 7.66 4.05
N ARG A 63 17.76 8.28 3.55
CA ARG A 63 17.96 8.44 2.09
C ARG A 63 18.07 7.13 1.32
N GLN A 64 18.63 6.09 1.92
CA GLN A 64 18.78 4.77 1.28
C GLN A 64 17.41 4.10 1.12
N ASP A 65 16.58 4.16 2.15
CA ASP A 65 15.20 3.64 2.13
C ASP A 65 14.38 4.36 1.05
N ILE A 66 14.42 5.69 1.01
CA ILE A 66 13.68 6.50 0.01
C ILE A 66 14.10 6.16 -1.42
N ALA A 67 15.39 5.85 -1.64
CA ALA A 67 15.90 5.45 -2.94
C ALA A 67 15.41 4.05 -3.38
N LEU A 68 15.02 3.19 -2.43
CA LEU A 68 14.54 1.82 -2.67
C LEU A 68 13.02 1.70 -2.66
N TYR A 69 12.31 2.59 -1.95
CA TYR A 69 10.88 2.45 -1.70
C TYR A 69 10.04 3.36 -2.58
N ASP A 70 9.19 2.76 -3.40
CA ASP A 70 8.05 3.49 -3.98
C ASP A 70 7.10 3.93 -2.86
N ARG A 71 6.26 4.94 -3.14
CA ARG A 71 5.27 5.46 -2.20
C ARG A 71 4.38 4.36 -1.61
N PHE A 72 3.96 3.35 -2.39
CA PHE A 72 3.16 2.24 -1.84
C PHE A 72 3.96 1.36 -0.84
N THR A 73 5.25 1.16 -1.11
CA THR A 73 6.17 0.46 -0.20
C THR A 73 6.38 1.26 1.07
N GLN A 74 6.59 2.59 0.97
CA GLN A 74 6.74 3.47 2.13
C GLN A 74 5.52 3.38 3.06
N PHE A 75 4.30 3.45 2.49
CA PHE A 75 3.07 3.26 3.23
C PHE A 75 2.99 1.89 3.91
N THR A 76 3.40 0.85 3.18
CA THR A 76 3.44 -0.52 3.73
C THR A 76 4.39 -0.61 4.92
N MET A 77 5.58 -0.03 4.85
CA MET A 77 6.58 -0.10 5.92
C MET A 77 6.09 0.59 7.20
N ILE A 78 5.39 1.73 7.08
CA ILE A 78 4.75 2.38 8.23
C ILE A 78 3.64 1.52 8.83
N ALA A 79 2.72 1.03 8.00
CA ALA A 79 1.61 0.21 8.47
C ALA A 79 2.09 -1.12 9.07
N ALA A 80 3.13 -1.73 8.49
CA ALA A 80 3.74 -2.95 9.02
C ALA A 80 4.40 -2.70 10.38
N ARG A 81 5.11 -1.58 10.56
CA ARG A 81 5.69 -1.20 11.86
C ARG A 81 4.62 -1.10 12.95
N GLN A 82 3.52 -0.40 12.69
CA GLN A 82 2.39 -0.32 13.63
C GLN A 82 1.80 -1.70 13.95
N ALA A 83 1.59 -2.53 12.93
CA ALA A 83 0.99 -3.85 13.12
C ALA A 83 1.89 -4.78 13.95
N VAL A 84 3.20 -4.80 13.67
CA VAL A 84 4.17 -5.61 14.42
C VAL A 84 4.35 -5.08 15.85
N GLU A 85 4.40 -3.77 16.04
CA GLU A 85 4.47 -3.17 17.37
C GLU A 85 3.22 -3.52 18.20
N GLN A 86 2.03 -3.43 17.61
CA GLN A 86 0.78 -3.79 18.29
C GLN A 86 0.69 -5.29 18.63
N SER A 87 1.22 -6.18 17.79
CA SER A 87 1.21 -7.62 18.08
C SER A 87 2.16 -8.02 19.20
N GLY A 88 3.18 -7.20 19.48
CA GLY A 88 4.21 -7.50 20.47
C GLY A 88 5.15 -8.64 20.07
N LEU A 89 5.11 -9.08 18.82
CA LEU A 89 6.00 -10.13 18.31
C LEU A 89 7.38 -9.57 17.97
N ASP A 90 8.42 -10.25 18.46
CA ASP A 90 9.79 -10.05 18.00
C ASP A 90 10.18 -11.15 17.02
N PHE A 91 10.15 -10.81 15.72
CA PHE A 91 10.49 -11.75 14.65
C PHE A 91 12.00 -12.03 14.55
N ARG A 92 12.85 -11.33 15.31
CA ARG A 92 14.30 -11.56 15.29
C ARG A 92 14.64 -12.96 15.82
N GLY A 93 15.57 -13.62 15.15
CA GLY A 93 16.03 -14.95 15.54
C GLY A 93 15.12 -16.08 15.03
N LYS A 94 14.80 -17.05 15.87
CA LYS A 94 14.14 -18.30 15.44
C LYS A 94 12.70 -18.08 14.96
N LEU A 95 11.98 -17.11 15.51
CA LEU A 95 10.58 -16.87 15.14
C LEU A 95 10.44 -16.51 13.66
N GLY A 96 11.29 -15.62 13.15
CA GLY A 96 11.28 -15.19 11.76
C GLY A 96 11.52 -16.31 10.75
N LEU A 97 12.16 -17.42 11.15
CA LEU A 97 12.40 -18.56 10.26
C LEU A 97 11.11 -19.23 9.79
N ASP A 98 10.08 -19.21 10.65
CA ASP A 98 8.79 -19.88 10.41
C ASP A 98 7.65 -18.86 10.16
N CYS A 99 7.98 -17.57 10.00
CA CYS A 99 7.01 -16.51 9.76
C CYS A 99 7.16 -15.93 8.36
N GLY A 100 6.04 -15.53 7.76
CA GLY A 100 5.97 -15.13 6.35
C GLY A 100 5.38 -13.75 6.11
N VAL A 101 5.35 -13.34 4.85
CA VAL A 101 4.73 -12.10 4.37
C VAL A 101 3.87 -12.39 3.14
N VAL A 102 2.60 -12.00 3.18
CA VAL A 102 1.71 -12.13 2.01
C VAL A 102 0.95 -10.84 1.82
N PHE A 103 1.31 -10.07 0.79
CA PHE A 103 0.63 -8.80 0.51
C PHE A 103 -0.15 -8.79 -0.79
N GLY A 104 -1.14 -7.90 -0.84
CA GLY A 104 -1.86 -7.52 -2.03
C GLY A 104 -1.44 -6.15 -2.55
N THR A 105 -1.33 -6.01 -3.86
CA THR A 105 -1.31 -4.72 -4.57
C THR A 105 -1.93 -4.90 -5.95
N ALA A 106 -2.40 -3.82 -6.59
CA ALA A 106 -2.85 -3.87 -7.97
C ALA A 106 -1.80 -3.27 -8.92
N GLY A 107 -1.25 -2.11 -8.56
CA GLY A 107 -0.35 -1.34 -9.40
C GLY A 107 1.14 -1.49 -9.10
N GLY A 108 1.52 -1.94 -7.89
CA GLY A 108 2.91 -1.89 -7.46
C GLY A 108 3.44 -0.44 -7.43
N GLY A 109 4.68 -0.22 -7.84
CA GLY A 109 5.30 1.11 -7.81
C GLY A 109 4.96 1.97 -9.02
N VAL A 110 3.68 2.35 -9.15
CA VAL A 110 3.18 3.18 -10.27
C VAL A 110 3.78 4.59 -10.26
N THR A 111 4.07 5.15 -9.08
CA THR A 111 4.74 6.45 -8.97
C THR A 111 6.14 6.40 -9.60
N THR A 112 6.90 5.34 -9.30
CA THR A 112 8.22 5.08 -9.90
C THR A 112 8.13 4.88 -11.42
N TRP A 113 7.09 4.18 -11.92
CA TRP A 113 6.87 4.07 -13.36
C TRP A 113 6.68 5.43 -14.03
N ASP A 114 5.79 6.27 -13.47
CA ASP A 114 5.46 7.58 -14.02
C ASP A 114 6.70 8.50 -14.04
N GLU A 115 7.46 8.54 -12.94
CA GLU A 115 8.72 9.30 -12.83
C GLU A 115 9.81 8.79 -13.79
N ASN A 116 9.95 7.46 -13.91
CA ASN A 116 10.93 6.86 -14.80
C ASN A 116 10.61 7.16 -16.27
N TYR A 117 9.33 7.11 -16.66
CA TYR A 117 8.93 7.47 -18.02
C TYR A 117 9.16 8.94 -18.34
N ARG A 118 8.99 9.86 -17.39
CA ARG A 118 9.40 11.26 -17.60
C ARG A 118 10.91 11.36 -17.79
N THR A 119 11.69 10.69 -16.94
CA THR A 119 13.16 10.66 -17.05
C THR A 119 13.63 10.20 -18.44
N VAL A 120 13.03 9.13 -18.97
CA VAL A 120 13.44 8.57 -20.27
C VAL A 120 12.86 9.34 -21.46
N TYR A 121 11.56 9.61 -21.48
CA TYR A 121 10.87 10.13 -22.66
C TYR A 121 10.77 11.66 -22.69
N GLU A 122 10.58 12.31 -21.54
CA GLU A 122 10.46 13.78 -21.46
C GLU A 122 11.85 14.42 -21.38
N GLU A 123 12.72 13.92 -20.50
CA GLU A 123 14.05 14.48 -20.30
C GLU A 123 15.11 13.90 -21.28
N GLY A 124 14.75 12.84 -22.03
CA GLY A 124 15.65 12.22 -23.01
C GLY A 124 16.86 11.50 -22.41
N LYS A 125 16.81 11.09 -21.14
CA LYS A 125 17.95 10.42 -20.48
C LYS A 125 17.99 8.94 -20.83
N ASN A 126 19.16 8.48 -21.29
CA ASN A 126 19.42 7.07 -21.57
C ASN A 126 19.82 6.25 -20.32
N ARG A 127 20.10 6.90 -19.19
CA ARG A 127 20.46 6.25 -17.92
C ARG A 127 19.44 6.59 -16.85
N VAL A 128 18.86 5.55 -16.26
CA VAL A 128 17.91 5.64 -15.14
C VAL A 128 18.53 5.07 -13.87
N HIS A 129 17.90 5.32 -12.73
CA HIS A 129 18.41 4.81 -11.46
C HIS A 129 18.40 3.27 -11.43
N PRO A 130 19.44 2.59 -10.91
CA PRO A 130 19.51 1.12 -10.92
C PRO A 130 18.40 0.45 -10.10
N PHE A 131 17.83 1.16 -9.11
CA PHE A 131 16.74 0.63 -8.29
C PHE A 131 15.33 0.84 -8.86
N VAL A 132 15.18 1.39 -10.08
CA VAL A 132 13.86 1.54 -10.71
C VAL A 132 13.08 0.22 -10.71
N VAL A 133 13.71 -0.87 -11.15
CA VAL A 133 13.06 -2.19 -11.22
C VAL A 133 12.71 -2.71 -9.82
N PRO A 134 13.65 -2.85 -8.86
CA PRO A 134 13.30 -3.26 -7.49
C PRO A 134 12.19 -2.42 -6.84
N LYS A 135 12.18 -1.10 -7.10
CA LYS A 135 11.23 -0.16 -6.52
C LYS A 135 9.82 -0.30 -7.12
N LEU A 136 9.71 -0.59 -8.42
CA LEU A 136 8.41 -0.68 -9.12
C LEU A 136 7.74 -2.06 -9.04
N MET A 137 8.49 -3.11 -8.71
CA MET A 137 7.98 -4.48 -8.70
C MET A 137 6.82 -4.64 -7.71
N ASN A 138 5.79 -5.40 -8.09
CA ASN A 138 4.61 -5.62 -7.25
C ASN A 138 4.98 -6.22 -5.88
N ASN A 139 6.00 -7.09 -5.84
CA ASN A 139 6.47 -7.72 -4.61
C ASN A 139 7.49 -6.89 -3.81
N ALA A 140 7.76 -5.62 -4.18
CA ALA A 140 8.71 -4.77 -3.47
C ALA A 140 8.32 -4.63 -1.99
N ALA A 141 7.06 -4.31 -1.71
CA ALA A 141 6.56 -4.15 -0.35
C ALA A 141 6.70 -5.44 0.50
N ALA A 142 6.35 -6.61 -0.05
CA ALA A 142 6.51 -7.88 0.67
C ALA A 142 7.98 -8.21 0.93
N SER A 143 8.84 -7.95 -0.06
CA SER A 143 10.29 -8.15 0.05
C SER A 143 10.90 -7.27 1.15
N HIS A 144 10.53 -5.98 1.20
CA HIS A 144 11.05 -5.05 2.19
C HIS A 144 10.58 -5.37 3.61
N VAL A 145 9.31 -5.73 3.81
CA VAL A 145 8.84 -6.20 5.12
C VAL A 145 9.54 -7.50 5.54
N SER A 146 9.74 -8.43 4.60
CA SER A 146 10.48 -9.67 4.88
C SER A 146 11.93 -9.40 5.30
N MET A 147 12.62 -8.47 4.64
CA MET A 147 13.99 -8.08 5.00
C MET A 147 14.05 -7.36 6.35
N GLU A 148 13.15 -6.40 6.59
CA GLU A 148 13.10 -5.61 7.84
C GLU A 148 12.94 -6.50 9.08
N TYR A 149 12.05 -7.49 9.00
CA TYR A 149 11.74 -8.37 10.13
C TYR A 149 12.43 -9.75 10.07
N ALA A 150 13.42 -9.90 9.17
CA ALA A 150 14.17 -11.14 8.95
C ALA A 150 13.30 -12.40 8.76
N LEU A 151 12.16 -12.24 8.08
CA LEU A 151 11.18 -13.30 7.83
C LEU A 151 11.65 -14.21 6.70
N ARG A 152 11.76 -15.52 6.97
CA ARG A 152 12.26 -16.54 6.02
C ARG A 152 11.22 -17.59 5.64
N GLY A 153 9.99 -17.48 6.15
CA GLY A 153 8.85 -18.26 5.70
C GLY A 153 8.33 -17.81 4.33
N PRO A 154 7.13 -18.27 3.92
CA PRO A 154 6.52 -17.89 2.65
C PRO A 154 6.43 -16.37 2.47
N SER A 155 7.00 -15.84 1.40
CA SER A 155 7.04 -14.41 1.11
C SER A 155 6.68 -14.14 -0.35
N PHE A 156 5.50 -13.56 -0.60
CA PHE A 156 5.06 -13.23 -1.96
C PHE A 156 3.95 -12.17 -1.99
N THR A 157 3.54 -11.82 -3.20
CA THR A 157 2.49 -10.83 -3.45
C THR A 157 1.43 -11.37 -4.39
N VAL A 158 0.19 -11.01 -4.11
CA VAL A 158 -0.99 -11.34 -4.91
C VAL A 158 -1.47 -10.09 -5.64
N ALA A 159 -1.65 -10.20 -6.95
CA ALA A 159 -2.20 -9.13 -7.78
C ALA A 159 -3.50 -9.60 -8.44
N THR A 160 -4.62 -9.17 -7.87
CA THR A 160 -6.00 -9.47 -8.33
C THR A 160 -6.86 -8.20 -8.27
N ALA A 161 -6.28 -7.07 -8.68
CA ALA A 161 -6.89 -5.75 -8.69
C ALA A 161 -7.48 -5.36 -7.30
N CYS A 162 -8.74 -4.93 -7.25
CA CYS A 162 -9.38 -4.46 -6.01
C CYS A 162 -9.47 -5.54 -4.92
N ALA A 163 -9.37 -6.83 -5.28
CA ALA A 163 -9.46 -7.95 -4.35
C ALA A 163 -8.08 -8.37 -3.79
N SER A 164 -6.97 -7.76 -4.24
CA SER A 164 -5.60 -8.18 -3.91
C SER A 164 -5.37 -8.38 -2.41
N SER A 165 -5.70 -7.39 -1.58
CA SER A 165 -5.46 -7.48 -0.14
C SER A 165 -6.33 -8.55 0.52
N ASN A 166 -7.58 -8.71 0.09
CA ASN A 166 -8.46 -9.75 0.62
C ASN A 166 -7.98 -11.16 0.26
N HIS A 167 -7.51 -11.36 -0.97
CA HIS A 167 -6.92 -12.64 -1.36
C HIS A 167 -5.62 -12.92 -0.61
N ALA A 168 -4.76 -11.91 -0.44
CA ALA A 168 -3.53 -12.03 0.35
C ALA A 168 -3.84 -12.46 1.79
N MET A 169 -4.80 -11.80 2.44
CA MET A 169 -5.25 -12.14 3.80
C MET A 169 -5.85 -13.55 3.86
N GLY A 170 -6.64 -13.95 2.85
CA GLY A 170 -7.18 -15.31 2.77
C GLY A 170 -6.10 -16.39 2.67
N LEU A 171 -5.05 -16.15 1.89
CA LEU A 171 -3.90 -17.06 1.79
C LEU A 171 -3.09 -17.09 3.09
N ALA A 172 -2.81 -15.94 3.68
CA ALA A 172 -2.13 -15.82 4.98
C ALA A 172 -2.87 -16.60 6.07
N PHE A 173 -4.20 -16.45 6.13
CA PHE A 173 -5.06 -17.22 7.03
C PHE A 173 -4.88 -18.73 6.86
N GLN A 174 -4.86 -19.25 5.62
CA GLN A 174 -4.66 -20.69 5.39
C GLN A 174 -3.25 -21.16 5.77
N MET A 175 -2.22 -20.33 5.59
CA MET A 175 -0.85 -20.67 6.00
C MET A 175 -0.75 -20.84 7.51
N VAL A 176 -1.32 -19.91 8.29
CA VAL A 176 -1.33 -20.02 9.76
C VAL A 176 -2.19 -21.21 10.19
N ARG A 177 -3.41 -21.33 9.66
CA ARG A 177 -4.38 -22.38 9.99
C ARG A 177 -3.87 -23.81 9.72
N SER A 178 -3.10 -23.99 8.64
CA SER A 178 -2.48 -25.26 8.27
C SER A 178 -1.18 -25.54 9.03
N GLY A 179 -0.60 -24.54 9.69
CA GLY A 179 0.70 -24.63 10.35
C GLY A 179 1.90 -24.47 9.42
N ALA A 180 1.68 -24.07 8.16
CA ALA A 180 2.75 -23.78 7.19
C ALA A 180 3.54 -22.51 7.54
N ALA A 181 2.96 -21.62 8.36
CA ALA A 181 3.65 -20.50 9.00
C ALA A 181 3.14 -20.36 10.44
N ARG A 182 4.00 -19.88 11.34
CA ARG A 182 3.61 -19.56 12.73
C ARG A 182 2.86 -18.23 12.81
N ALA A 183 3.33 -17.23 12.08
CA ALA A 183 2.65 -15.97 11.89
C ALA A 183 2.89 -15.46 10.45
N VAL A 184 1.97 -14.64 9.96
CA VAL A 184 2.08 -14.01 8.64
C VAL A 184 1.72 -12.54 8.76
N ILE A 185 2.62 -11.66 8.30
CA ILE A 185 2.31 -10.26 8.09
C ILE A 185 1.58 -10.16 6.74
N THR A 186 0.36 -9.63 6.74
CA THR A 186 -0.51 -9.61 5.56
C THR A 186 -1.33 -8.34 5.45
N GLY A 187 -2.03 -8.14 4.33
CA GLY A 187 -2.76 -6.91 4.00
C GLY A 187 -2.44 -6.44 2.59
N GLY A 188 -2.30 -5.14 2.39
CA GLY A 188 -1.85 -4.59 1.10
C GLY A 188 -1.77 -3.07 1.07
N ALA A 189 -1.25 -2.55 -0.04
CA ALA A 189 -1.01 -1.13 -0.24
C ALA A 189 -1.13 -0.72 -1.70
N GLU A 190 -1.45 0.55 -1.91
CA GLU A 190 -1.57 1.15 -3.23
C GLU A 190 -1.26 2.65 -3.21
N ALA A 191 -0.57 3.14 -4.24
CA ALA A 191 -0.21 4.56 -4.38
C ALA A 191 -0.19 5.01 -5.85
N MET A 192 -1.34 4.90 -6.52
CA MET A 192 -1.51 5.24 -7.94
C MET A 192 -1.94 6.70 -8.19
N LEU A 193 -1.93 7.56 -7.16
CA LEU A 193 -2.31 8.98 -7.30
C LEU A 193 -1.17 9.82 -7.88
N CYS A 194 -0.68 9.42 -9.05
CA CYS A 194 0.24 10.16 -9.90
C CYS A 194 -0.44 10.53 -11.24
N PHE A 195 0.20 11.36 -12.05
CA PHE A 195 -0.38 11.83 -13.32
C PHE A 195 -0.69 10.66 -14.26
N GLY A 196 0.31 9.81 -14.56
CA GLY A 196 0.13 8.65 -15.44
C GLY A 196 -0.90 7.66 -14.91
N GLY A 197 -0.92 7.45 -13.58
CA GLY A 197 -1.89 6.61 -12.89
C GLY A 197 -3.32 7.09 -13.11
N ILE A 198 -3.64 8.32 -12.69
CA ILE A 198 -5.00 8.87 -12.86
C ILE A 198 -5.37 8.95 -14.34
N LYS A 199 -4.42 9.32 -15.21
CA LYS A 199 -4.69 9.45 -16.65
C LYS A 199 -5.12 8.13 -17.29
N ALA A 200 -4.50 7.01 -16.90
CA ALA A 200 -4.90 5.69 -17.37
C ALA A 200 -6.35 5.37 -16.97
N TRP A 201 -6.75 5.71 -15.74
CA TRP A 201 -8.09 5.47 -15.23
C TRP A 201 -9.17 6.39 -15.81
N GLU A 202 -8.82 7.60 -16.24
CA GLU A 202 -9.73 8.45 -17.03
C GLU A 202 -10.19 7.75 -18.31
N GLY A 203 -9.31 6.98 -18.95
CA GLY A 203 -9.62 6.22 -20.15
C GLY A 203 -10.76 5.20 -19.96
N LEU A 204 -10.90 4.65 -18.75
CA LEU A 204 -11.96 3.70 -18.41
C LEU A 204 -13.32 4.36 -18.15
N ARG A 205 -13.35 5.68 -17.94
CA ARG A 205 -14.57 6.46 -17.65
C ARG A 205 -15.36 5.96 -16.42
N VAL A 206 -14.66 5.39 -15.44
CA VAL A 206 -15.24 4.88 -14.17
C VAL A 206 -15.10 5.86 -12.99
N MET A 207 -14.41 6.98 -13.20
CA MET A 207 -14.02 7.93 -12.16
C MET A 207 -15.05 9.05 -11.99
N SER A 208 -15.42 9.35 -10.76
CA SER A 208 -16.23 10.52 -10.41
C SER A 208 -15.39 11.79 -10.41
N LYS A 209 -16.00 12.91 -10.84
CA LYS A 209 -15.36 14.23 -10.84
C LYS A 209 -15.59 15.03 -9.56
N ASP A 210 -16.59 14.65 -8.76
CA ASP A 210 -17.15 15.50 -7.72
C ASP A 210 -17.25 14.83 -6.33
N ALA A 211 -17.66 13.57 -6.23
CA ALA A 211 -17.70 12.88 -4.93
C ALA A 211 -17.81 11.35 -5.03
N CYS A 212 -17.40 10.66 -3.97
CA CYS A 212 -17.73 9.25 -3.76
C CYS A 212 -19.06 9.14 -2.99
N ARG A 213 -20.08 8.52 -3.60
CA ARG A 213 -21.42 8.36 -3.01
C ARG A 213 -21.99 6.96 -3.24
N PRO A 214 -21.44 5.91 -2.60
CA PRO A 214 -21.89 4.54 -2.77
C PRO A 214 -23.41 4.41 -2.52
N PHE A 215 -24.07 3.59 -3.34
CA PHE A 215 -25.52 3.32 -3.28
C PHE A 215 -26.46 4.52 -3.54
N SER A 216 -25.93 5.74 -3.69
CA SER A 216 -26.77 6.89 -4.05
C SER A 216 -27.33 6.78 -5.46
N ALA A 217 -28.54 7.29 -5.67
CA ALA A 217 -29.20 7.36 -6.98
C ALA A 217 -28.40 8.20 -7.99
N ASN A 218 -27.70 9.23 -7.52
CA ASN A 218 -26.90 10.15 -8.33
C ASN A 218 -25.39 9.82 -8.33
N ARG A 219 -24.99 8.58 -7.98
CA ARG A 219 -23.59 8.15 -8.09
C ARG A 219 -23.15 8.11 -9.55
N ASN A 220 -21.95 8.57 -9.84
CA ASN A 220 -21.44 8.75 -11.20
C ASN A 220 -20.02 8.18 -11.42
N GLY A 221 -19.49 7.43 -10.46
CA GLY A 221 -18.17 6.81 -10.54
C GLY A 221 -17.54 6.61 -9.17
N MET A 222 -16.33 6.03 -9.17
CA MET A 222 -15.50 5.88 -7.98
C MET A 222 -14.52 7.06 -7.82
N VAL A 223 -14.03 7.27 -6.61
CA VAL A 223 -12.89 8.16 -6.33
C VAL A 223 -11.75 7.29 -5.84
N GLN A 224 -10.57 7.44 -6.44
CA GLN A 224 -9.38 6.69 -6.01
C GLN A 224 -8.81 7.25 -4.71
N GLY A 225 -8.22 6.36 -3.93
CA GLY A 225 -7.40 6.70 -2.79
C GLY A 225 -6.05 6.00 -2.85
N GLU A 226 -5.17 6.37 -1.94
CA GLU A 226 -3.90 5.71 -1.69
C GLU A 226 -3.75 5.38 -0.20
N GLY A 227 -2.89 4.42 0.10
CA GLY A 227 -2.60 4.03 1.48
C GLY A 227 -2.17 2.57 1.62
N ALA A 228 -2.11 2.11 2.86
CA ALA A 228 -1.83 0.73 3.23
C ALA A 228 -2.70 0.31 4.42
N GLY A 229 -3.04 -0.99 4.45
CA GLY A 229 -3.58 -1.67 5.62
C GLY A 229 -2.82 -2.96 5.83
N VAL A 230 -2.22 -3.14 7.00
CA VAL A 230 -1.37 -4.29 7.34
C VAL A 230 -1.85 -4.90 8.66
N PHE A 231 -1.80 -6.22 8.74
CA PHE A 231 -2.21 -7.02 9.87
C PHE A 231 -1.18 -8.11 10.17
N VAL A 232 -1.12 -8.54 11.43
CA VAL A 232 -0.37 -9.72 11.86
C VAL A 232 -1.37 -10.83 12.18
N PHE A 233 -1.28 -11.94 11.44
CA PHE A 233 -2.07 -13.15 11.69
C PHE A 233 -1.20 -14.19 12.39
N GLU A 234 -1.69 -14.76 13.49
CA GLU A 234 -1.04 -15.85 14.22
C GLU A 234 -2.07 -16.79 14.89
N ASP A 235 -1.61 -17.90 15.48
CA ASP A 235 -2.48 -18.89 16.17
C ASP A 235 -2.98 -18.39 17.53
#